data_AF-A0A1V4UEX0-F1
#
_entry.id   AF-A0A1V4UEX0-F1
#
_cell.length_a   1.000
_cell.length_b   1.000
_cell.length_c   1.000
_cell.angle_alpha   90.00
_cell.angle_beta   90.00
_cell.angle_gamma   90.00
#
_symmetry.space_group_name_H-M   'P 1'
#
loop_
_entity.id
_entity.type
_entity.pdbx_description
1 polymer ?
#
loop_
_entity_poly.entity_id
_entity_poly.type
_entity_poly.pdbx_seq_one_letter_code
_entity_poly.pdbx_strand_id
1 'polypeptide(L)'
;MTQSYNLSPVLRELLEFAETSLGTEIQLVRRTDVPPQGVLIDDFTFGTGKHVIAFSSSQLGMLKDYTICRHCLELLAKGCAAQHNEYRVISFSKDCALPACRQVYLDILKDEGTRNLAVWRKKQLVFLLYMLFHEAFSDLPLTLLANIVIARRYPVIRNAQVYFLLKESMRDMHDLVPVKEFLPQRFFVLHNGMYYARDMLLAYVLSEYKLNPVINIPELQRFRNLDVKEMMSHRWSRSPWYHTKMVGDALSNILKLTVTMDMERDLDAGYFQELFALSREMLSRWWVMMGMQDWYVWESPGHLKAAVAAQAGMEEAIRQEIFGTE
;
A
#
# COMPACT_ATOMS: atom_id res chain seq x y z
N MET A 1 -17.02 -23.97 16.75
CA MET A 1 -18.32 -23.33 16.43
C MET A 1 -18.10 -22.46 15.21
N THR A 2 -18.56 -22.89 14.04
CA THR A 2 -18.56 -22.09 12.82
C THR A 2 -19.57 -20.96 12.99
N GLN A 3 -19.10 -19.72 13.16
CA GLN A 3 -19.98 -18.56 13.17
C GLN A 3 -20.55 -18.40 11.76
N SER A 4 -21.86 -18.63 11.60
CA SER A 4 -22.54 -18.36 10.33
C SER A 4 -22.73 -16.85 10.19
N TYR A 5 -21.91 -16.23 9.35
CA TYR A 5 -22.06 -14.82 8.99
C TYR A 5 -23.08 -14.66 7.87
N ASN A 6 -23.94 -13.64 7.96
CA ASN A 6 -24.85 -13.32 6.86
C ASN A 6 -24.08 -12.62 5.72
N LEU A 7 -23.50 -13.42 4.82
CA LEU A 7 -22.76 -12.98 3.63
C LEU A 7 -23.69 -12.89 2.42
N SER A 8 -23.46 -11.91 1.54
CA SER A 8 -24.13 -11.83 0.24
C SER A 8 -23.82 -13.06 -0.64
N PRO A 9 -24.71 -13.44 -1.57
CA PRO A 9 -24.49 -14.59 -2.46
C PRO A 9 -23.18 -14.49 -3.24
N VAL A 10 -22.91 -13.30 -3.80
CA VAL A 10 -21.68 -12.99 -4.54
C VAL A 10 -20.42 -13.28 -3.73
N LEU A 11 -20.41 -12.92 -2.44
CA LEU A 11 -19.27 -13.17 -1.59
C LEU A 11 -19.10 -14.65 -1.24
N ARG A 12 -20.21 -15.39 -1.10
CA ARG A 12 -20.16 -16.84 -0.87
C ARG A 12 -19.57 -17.56 -2.07
N GLU A 13 -20.00 -17.20 -3.28
CA GLU A 13 -19.46 -17.75 -4.53
C GLU A 13 -17.96 -17.47 -4.67
N LEU A 14 -17.52 -16.25 -4.35
CA LEU A 14 -16.10 -15.90 -4.37
C LEU A 14 -15.28 -16.69 -3.34
N LEU A 15 -15.80 -16.86 -2.12
CA LEU A 15 -15.13 -17.65 -1.09
C LEU A 15 -15.04 -19.13 -1.48
N GLU A 16 -16.14 -19.72 -1.97
CA GLU A 16 -16.17 -21.10 -2.45
C GLU A 16 -15.20 -21.32 -3.62
N PHE A 17 -15.17 -20.37 -4.56
CA PHE A 17 -14.19 -20.37 -5.65
C PHE A 17 -12.76 -20.32 -5.12
N ALA A 18 -12.48 -19.47 -4.14
CA ALA A 18 -11.16 -19.34 -3.54
C ALA A 18 -10.74 -20.60 -2.78
N GLU A 19 -11.63 -21.18 -1.98
CA GLU A 19 -11.36 -22.41 -1.24
C GLU A 19 -11.11 -23.59 -2.19
N THR A 20 -11.87 -23.67 -3.27
CA THR A 20 -11.70 -24.69 -4.32
C THR A 20 -10.38 -24.51 -5.06
N SER A 21 -10.07 -23.29 -5.49
CA SER A 21 -8.87 -22.99 -6.28
C SER A 21 -7.59 -23.16 -5.47
N LEU A 22 -7.62 -22.79 -4.18
CA LEU A 22 -6.48 -22.86 -3.29
C LEU A 22 -6.36 -24.21 -2.56
N GLY A 23 -7.42 -25.02 -2.57
CA GLY A 23 -7.46 -26.32 -1.91
C GLY A 23 -7.43 -26.22 -0.38
N THR A 24 -8.03 -25.18 0.18
CA THR A 24 -7.96 -24.86 1.63
C THR A 24 -9.20 -24.11 2.10
N GLU A 25 -9.52 -24.20 3.39
CA GLU A 25 -10.60 -23.43 4.03
C GLU A 25 -10.14 -22.00 4.38
N ILE A 26 -11.04 -21.03 4.24
CA ILE A 26 -10.84 -19.63 4.63
C ILE A 26 -11.64 -19.34 5.91
N GLN A 27 -10.93 -19.03 6.99
CA GLN A 27 -11.56 -18.72 8.27
C GLN A 27 -11.92 -17.24 8.36
N LEU A 28 -13.20 -16.96 8.54
CA LEU A 28 -13.68 -15.61 8.78
C LEU A 28 -13.74 -15.32 10.28
N VAL A 29 -13.16 -14.20 10.71
CA VAL A 29 -13.10 -13.82 12.13
C VAL A 29 -13.56 -12.39 12.34
N ARG A 30 -14.61 -12.20 13.15
CA ARG A 30 -15.09 -10.86 13.54
C ARG A 30 -14.59 -10.47 14.93
N ARG A 31 -13.86 -9.36 15.05
CA ARG A 31 -13.35 -8.86 16.35
C ARG A 31 -13.36 -7.34 16.46
N THR A 32 -13.35 -6.82 17.69
CA THR A 32 -13.36 -5.37 17.99
C THR A 32 -12.00 -4.69 17.83
N ASP A 33 -10.92 -5.44 18.00
CA ASP A 33 -9.53 -4.98 17.92
C ASP A 33 -8.95 -5.01 16.49
N VAL A 34 -9.74 -5.48 15.53
CA VAL A 34 -9.35 -5.49 14.11
C VAL A 34 -9.51 -4.08 13.54
N PRO A 35 -8.49 -3.55 12.83
CA PRO A 35 -8.56 -2.22 12.23
C PRO A 35 -9.66 -2.14 11.16
N PRO A 36 -10.13 -0.94 10.81
CA PRO A 36 -11.20 -0.75 9.83
C PRO A 36 -10.93 -1.43 8.49
N GLN A 37 -9.67 -1.49 8.03
CA GLN A 37 -9.30 -2.16 6.78
C GLN A 37 -9.35 -3.70 6.84
N GLY A 38 -9.59 -4.29 8.00
CA GLY A 38 -9.47 -5.73 8.20
C GLY A 38 -8.01 -6.20 8.17
N VAL A 39 -7.79 -7.49 8.38
CA VAL A 39 -6.47 -8.12 8.34
C VAL A 39 -6.60 -9.46 7.62
N LEU A 40 -5.68 -9.72 6.68
CA LEU A 40 -5.48 -11.03 6.08
C LEU A 40 -4.24 -11.68 6.70
N ILE A 41 -4.42 -12.87 7.27
CA ILE A 41 -3.34 -13.74 7.72
C ILE A 41 -3.38 -14.97 6.82
N ASP A 42 -2.46 -15.04 5.86
CA ASP A 42 -2.39 -16.14 4.91
C ASP A 42 -1.19 -17.07 5.18
N ASP A 43 -1.38 -18.37 4.92
CA ASP A 43 -0.33 -19.37 5.09
C ASP A 43 0.86 -19.14 4.16
N PHE A 44 0.63 -18.62 2.95
CA PHE A 44 1.68 -18.38 1.97
C PHE A 44 2.72 -17.36 2.47
N THR A 45 2.29 -16.33 3.19
CA THR A 45 3.16 -15.29 3.75
C THR A 45 3.71 -15.69 5.12
N PHE A 46 2.87 -16.24 6.00
CA PHE A 46 3.19 -16.37 7.42
C PHE A 46 3.49 -17.80 7.88
N GLY A 47 3.17 -18.82 7.08
CA GLY A 47 3.38 -20.24 7.42
C GLY A 47 2.55 -20.70 8.62
N THR A 48 1.31 -20.22 8.74
CA THR A 48 0.39 -20.45 9.86
C THR A 48 -0.42 -21.74 9.74
N GLY A 49 -0.40 -22.40 8.59
CA GLY A 49 -1.24 -23.54 8.21
C GLY A 49 -2.72 -23.19 8.04
N LYS A 50 -3.07 -21.90 8.03
CA LYS A 50 -4.46 -21.40 7.97
C LYS A 50 -4.53 -20.06 7.25
N HIS A 51 -5.61 -19.86 6.51
CA HIS A 51 -5.99 -18.56 5.96
C HIS A 51 -7.09 -17.94 6.82
N VAL A 52 -6.86 -16.74 7.34
CA VAL A 52 -7.79 -16.03 8.21
C VAL A 52 -8.05 -14.64 7.64
N ILE A 53 -9.31 -14.32 7.39
CA ILE A 53 -9.75 -12.96 7.08
C ILE A 53 -10.46 -12.41 8.32
N ALA A 54 -9.80 -11.47 8.99
CA ALA A 54 -10.34 -10.78 10.14
C ALA A 54 -10.97 -9.45 9.72
N PHE A 55 -12.16 -9.14 10.22
CA PHE A 55 -12.86 -7.88 9.96
C PHE A 55 -13.43 -7.28 11.24
N SER A 56 -13.58 -5.95 11.25
CA SER A 56 -13.94 -5.23 12.47
C SER A 56 -15.41 -5.43 12.84
N SER A 57 -15.70 -5.55 14.13
CA SER A 57 -17.07 -5.66 14.64
C SER A 57 -17.96 -4.46 14.26
N SER A 58 -17.37 -3.29 13.98
CA SER A 58 -18.10 -2.10 13.52
C SER A 58 -18.58 -2.19 12.08
N GLN A 59 -18.06 -3.13 11.28
CA GLN A 59 -18.41 -3.30 9.88
C GLN A 59 -19.67 -4.17 9.76
N LEU A 60 -20.76 -3.53 9.36
CA LEU A 60 -22.07 -4.15 9.20
C LEU A 60 -22.51 -4.14 7.72
N GLY A 61 -23.44 -5.02 7.39
CA GLY A 61 -24.04 -5.09 6.04
C GLY A 61 -22.99 -5.26 4.96
N MET A 62 -22.97 -4.37 3.97
CA MET A 62 -22.07 -4.45 2.82
C MET A 62 -20.62 -4.03 3.12
N LEU A 63 -20.36 -3.35 4.26
CA LEU A 63 -19.00 -2.94 4.63
C LEU A 63 -18.13 -4.13 5.04
N LYS A 64 -18.71 -5.12 5.74
CA LYS A 64 -18.01 -6.38 6.01
C LYS A 64 -17.79 -7.16 4.71
N ASP A 65 -18.78 -7.18 3.82
CA ASP A 65 -18.70 -7.94 2.57
C ASP A 65 -17.60 -7.37 1.66
N TYR A 66 -17.49 -6.04 1.59
CA TYR A 66 -16.38 -5.36 0.89
C TYR A 66 -15.02 -5.76 1.46
N THR A 67 -14.87 -5.71 2.79
CA THR A 67 -13.59 -6.03 3.45
C THR A 67 -13.17 -7.47 3.22
N ILE A 68 -14.11 -8.40 3.32
CA ILE A 68 -13.86 -9.83 3.06
C ILE A 68 -13.56 -10.05 1.59
N CYS A 69 -14.32 -9.43 0.67
CA CYS A 69 -14.11 -9.55 -0.77
C CYS A 69 -12.70 -9.09 -1.16
N ARG A 70 -12.26 -7.93 -0.66
CA ARG A 70 -10.92 -7.40 -0.92
C ARG A 70 -9.82 -8.37 -0.47
N HIS A 71 -9.86 -8.81 0.79
CA HIS A 71 -8.89 -9.76 1.33
C HIS A 71 -8.93 -11.13 0.65
N CYS A 72 -10.10 -11.57 0.18
CA CYS A 72 -10.24 -12.81 -0.58
C CYS A 72 -9.54 -12.72 -1.95
N LEU A 73 -9.68 -11.59 -2.65
CA LEU A 73 -8.99 -11.35 -3.93
C LEU A 73 -7.47 -11.25 -3.76
N GLU A 74 -7.00 -10.60 -2.69
CA GLU A 74 -5.58 -10.57 -2.33
C GLU A 74 -5.06 -11.98 -2.03
N LEU A 75 -5.81 -12.77 -1.27
CA LEU A 75 -5.47 -14.15 -0.96
C LEU A 75 -5.41 -15.03 -2.23
N LEU A 76 -6.37 -14.90 -3.14
CA LEU A 76 -6.38 -15.58 -4.43
C LEU A 76 -5.12 -15.24 -5.25
N ALA A 77 -4.78 -13.95 -5.38
CA ALA A 77 -3.57 -13.52 -6.08
C ALA A 77 -2.29 -14.11 -5.47
N LYS A 78 -2.14 -14.04 -4.14
CA LYS A 78 -1.00 -14.62 -3.42
C LYS A 78 -0.94 -16.14 -3.60
N GLY A 79 -2.07 -16.82 -3.45
CA GLY A 79 -2.17 -18.27 -3.47
C GLY A 79 -1.95 -18.86 -4.86
N CYS A 80 -2.53 -18.27 -5.91
CA CYS A 80 -2.26 -18.69 -7.28
C CYS A 80 -0.79 -18.47 -7.65
N ALA A 81 -0.18 -17.34 -7.27
CA ALA A 81 1.25 -17.13 -7.45
C ALA A 81 2.09 -18.16 -6.68
N ALA A 82 1.66 -18.58 -5.48
CA ALA A 82 2.39 -19.54 -4.66
C ALA A 82 2.33 -20.95 -5.26
N GLN A 83 1.17 -21.39 -5.74
CA GLN A 83 0.99 -22.67 -6.44
C GLN A 83 1.87 -22.77 -7.70
N HIS A 84 2.21 -21.64 -8.32
CA HIS A 84 3.10 -21.56 -9.50
C HIS A 84 4.57 -21.25 -9.16
N ASN A 85 4.95 -21.25 -7.86
CA ASN A 85 6.30 -20.91 -7.37
C ASN A 85 6.80 -19.48 -7.67
N GLU A 86 5.88 -18.58 -8.02
CA GLU A 86 6.16 -17.19 -8.39
C GLU A 86 5.89 -16.20 -7.25
N TYR A 87 5.33 -16.68 -6.13
CA TYR A 87 5.06 -15.85 -4.97
C TYR A 87 6.37 -15.34 -4.35
N ARG A 88 6.51 -14.02 -4.33
CA ARG A 88 7.64 -13.28 -3.76
C ARG A 88 7.10 -12.08 -3.01
N VAL A 89 7.68 -11.79 -1.85
CA VAL A 89 7.32 -10.66 -0.99
C VAL A 89 8.43 -9.63 -0.97
N ILE A 90 8.09 -8.39 -0.66
CA ILE A 90 9.08 -7.36 -0.44
C ILE A 90 9.80 -7.66 0.86
N SER A 91 11.11 -7.80 0.76
CA SER A 91 11.99 -8.06 1.88
C SER A 91 13.21 -7.13 1.83
N PHE A 92 14.08 -7.30 2.81
CA PHE A 92 15.29 -6.49 2.95
C PHE A 92 16.39 -7.29 3.64
N SER A 93 17.62 -6.90 3.36
CA SER A 93 18.84 -7.36 4.01
C SER A 93 19.68 -6.14 4.41
N LYS A 94 20.76 -6.36 5.17
CA LYS A 94 21.69 -5.26 5.50
C LYS A 94 22.24 -4.59 4.23
N ASP A 95 22.45 -5.36 3.16
CA ASP A 95 23.08 -4.90 1.92
C ASP A 95 22.24 -3.89 1.16
N CYS A 96 20.91 -4.03 1.16
CA CYS A 96 20.00 -3.04 0.56
C CYS A 96 19.57 -1.96 1.57
N ALA A 97 19.40 -2.32 2.85
CA ALA A 97 18.95 -1.39 3.88
C ALA A 97 20.00 -0.32 4.23
N LEU A 98 21.29 -0.68 4.27
CA LEU A 98 22.37 0.26 4.61
C LEU A 98 22.48 1.44 3.60
N PRO A 99 22.61 1.22 2.27
CA PRO A 99 22.66 2.33 1.32
C PRO A 99 21.34 3.14 1.31
N ALA A 100 20.19 2.50 1.47
CA ALA A 100 18.90 3.19 1.59
C ALA A 100 18.86 4.11 2.83
N CYS A 101 19.23 3.59 4.00
CA CYS A 101 19.29 4.35 5.24
C CYS A 101 20.32 5.49 5.17
N ARG A 102 21.46 5.29 4.49
CA ARG A 102 22.42 6.36 4.20
C ARG A 102 21.80 7.46 3.35
N GLN A 103 21.04 7.10 2.31
CA GLN A 103 20.33 8.07 1.49
C GLN A 103 19.30 8.86 2.31
N VAL A 104 18.50 8.19 3.15
CA VAL A 104 17.57 8.85 4.08
C VAL A 104 18.30 9.82 5.00
N TYR A 105 19.43 9.40 5.58
CA TYR A 105 20.23 10.27 6.44
C TYR A 105 20.76 11.51 5.70
N LEU A 106 21.26 11.34 4.48
CA LEU A 106 21.71 12.47 3.66
C LEU A 106 20.57 13.44 3.34
N ASP A 107 19.37 12.94 3.08
CA ASP A 107 18.19 13.77 2.84
C ASP A 107 17.77 14.54 4.11
N ILE A 108 17.88 13.92 5.29
CA ILE A 108 17.71 14.59 6.60
C ILE A 108 18.71 15.74 6.80
N LEU A 109 19.96 15.57 6.38
CA LEU A 109 20.99 16.60 6.52
C LEU A 109 20.81 17.77 5.53
N LYS A 110 20.22 17.52 4.36
CA LYS A 110 20.02 18.53 3.30
C LYS A 110 18.76 19.36 3.50
N ASP A 111 17.73 18.78 4.11
CA ASP A 111 16.42 19.40 4.26
C ASP A 111 16.42 20.45 5.38
N GLU A 112 15.90 21.65 5.08
CA GLU A 112 15.94 22.79 6.01
C GLU A 112 15.18 22.55 7.31
N GLY A 113 14.09 21.79 7.26
CA GLY A 113 13.25 21.47 8.41
C GLY A 113 13.88 20.43 9.34
N THR A 114 14.69 19.52 8.79
CA THR A 114 15.22 18.38 9.54
C THR A 114 16.72 18.41 9.83
N ARG A 115 17.50 19.26 9.14
CA ARG A 115 18.96 19.36 9.34
C ARG A 115 19.39 19.71 10.77
N ASN A 116 18.55 20.46 11.49
CA ASN A 116 18.84 20.92 12.86
C ASN A 116 18.26 20.00 13.94
N LEU A 117 17.67 18.86 13.58
CA LEU A 117 17.20 17.89 14.56
C LEU A 117 18.36 17.36 15.40
N ALA A 118 18.07 17.10 16.68
CA ALA A 118 19.01 16.44 17.58
C ALA A 118 19.43 15.08 17.01
N VAL A 119 20.69 14.70 17.24
CA VAL A 119 21.27 13.48 16.65
C VAL A 119 20.45 12.23 16.99
N TRP A 120 19.98 12.10 18.24
CA TRP A 120 19.14 10.97 18.64
C TRP A 120 17.83 10.86 17.84
N ARG A 121 17.22 11.99 17.45
CA ARG A 121 16.03 12.00 16.59
C ARG A 121 16.37 11.59 15.17
N LYS A 122 17.51 12.04 14.64
CA LYS A 122 18.00 11.62 13.32
C LYS A 122 18.25 10.11 13.27
N LYS A 123 18.88 9.54 14.31
CA LYS A 123 19.11 8.09 14.45
C LYS A 123 17.81 7.29 14.35
N GLN A 124 16.75 7.72 15.04
CA GLN A 124 15.44 7.06 14.99
C GLN A 124 14.74 7.24 13.64
N LEU A 125 14.74 8.47 13.11
CA LEU A 125 14.00 8.82 11.90
C LEU A 125 14.47 8.05 10.67
N VAL A 126 15.78 7.77 10.56
CA VAL A 126 16.36 7.06 9.40
C VAL A 126 15.68 5.71 9.17
N PHE A 127 15.62 4.88 10.22
CA PHE A 127 15.08 3.52 10.10
C PHE A 127 13.55 3.53 10.06
N LEU A 128 12.90 4.46 10.78
CA LEU A 128 11.44 4.63 10.72
C LEU A 128 10.95 4.96 9.31
N LEU A 129 11.62 5.87 8.60
CA LEU A 129 11.25 6.19 7.21
C LEU A 129 11.51 5.01 6.28
N TYR A 130 12.61 4.28 6.47
CA TYR A 130 12.88 3.07 5.68
C TYR A 130 11.79 2.00 5.87
N MET A 131 11.35 1.75 7.10
CA MET A 131 10.28 0.77 7.37
C MET A 131 8.90 1.26 6.94
N LEU A 132 8.62 2.57 7.07
CA LEU A 132 7.36 3.16 6.57
C LEU A 132 7.13 2.85 5.09
N PHE A 133 8.16 3.04 4.26
CA PHE A 133 8.05 2.71 2.83
C PHE A 133 7.96 1.19 2.60
N HIS A 134 8.66 0.37 3.38
CA HIS A 134 8.54 -1.10 3.29
C HIS A 134 7.10 -1.56 3.53
N GLU A 135 6.46 -1.04 4.57
CA GLU A 135 5.07 -1.35 4.93
C GLU A 135 4.10 -0.88 3.84
N ALA A 136 4.21 0.39 3.41
CA ALA A 136 3.35 0.95 2.38
C ALA A 136 3.46 0.20 1.05
N PHE A 137 4.69 -0.13 0.63
CA PHE A 137 4.93 -0.87 -0.61
C PHE A 137 4.44 -2.32 -0.54
N SER A 138 4.44 -2.94 0.64
CA SER A 138 4.02 -4.33 0.83
C SER A 138 2.51 -4.54 0.67
N ASP A 139 1.70 -3.52 0.95
CA ASP A 139 0.24 -3.61 0.91
C ASP A 139 -0.38 -2.92 -0.32
N LEU A 140 0.05 -1.68 -0.59
CA LEU A 140 -0.65 -0.76 -1.48
C LEU A 140 -0.91 -1.30 -2.91
N PRO A 141 0.06 -1.94 -3.61
CA PRO A 141 -0.15 -2.36 -5.00
C PRO A 141 -1.26 -3.42 -5.15
N LEU A 142 -1.26 -4.43 -4.28
CA LEU A 142 -2.24 -5.52 -4.36
C LEU A 142 -3.61 -5.06 -3.86
N THR A 143 -3.65 -4.26 -2.80
CA THR A 143 -4.88 -3.59 -2.32
C THR A 143 -5.53 -2.74 -3.42
N LEU A 144 -4.74 -2.00 -4.20
CA LEU A 144 -5.23 -1.22 -5.35
C LEU A 144 -5.83 -2.12 -6.43
N LEU A 145 -5.13 -3.19 -6.82
CA LEU A 145 -5.61 -4.12 -7.84
C LEU A 145 -6.89 -4.84 -7.41
N ALA A 146 -6.97 -5.30 -6.15
CA ALA A 146 -8.19 -5.89 -5.60
C ALA A 146 -9.36 -4.91 -5.67
N ASN A 147 -9.14 -3.63 -5.40
CA ASN A 147 -10.16 -2.59 -5.55
C ASN A 147 -10.62 -2.40 -7.00
N ILE A 148 -9.70 -2.45 -7.97
CA ILE A 148 -10.04 -2.37 -9.40
C ILE A 148 -10.91 -3.57 -9.80
N VAL A 149 -10.57 -4.77 -9.35
CA VAL A 149 -11.37 -5.98 -9.58
C VAL A 149 -12.76 -5.84 -8.98
N ILE A 150 -12.88 -5.35 -7.74
CA ILE A 150 -14.19 -5.10 -7.10
C ILE A 150 -15.03 -4.11 -7.91
N ALA A 151 -14.42 -3.01 -8.36
CA ALA A 151 -15.12 -1.99 -9.12
C ALA A 151 -15.71 -2.53 -10.43
N ARG A 152 -15.03 -3.49 -11.06
CA ARG A 152 -15.40 -4.08 -12.35
C ARG A 152 -16.31 -5.29 -12.23
N ARG A 153 -16.05 -6.19 -11.28
CA ARG A 153 -16.70 -7.51 -11.19
C ARG A 153 -17.81 -7.58 -10.15
N TYR A 154 -17.79 -6.72 -9.13
CA TYR A 154 -18.68 -6.82 -7.98
C TYR A 154 -19.46 -5.52 -7.75
N PRO A 155 -20.33 -5.10 -8.70
CA PRO A 155 -21.03 -3.81 -8.64
C PRO A 155 -21.93 -3.67 -7.41
N VAL A 156 -22.45 -4.77 -6.88
CA VAL A 156 -23.29 -4.80 -5.68
C VAL A 156 -22.51 -4.30 -4.44
N ILE A 157 -21.19 -4.47 -4.41
CA ILE A 157 -20.30 -4.08 -3.31
C ILE A 157 -19.78 -2.64 -3.48
N ARG A 158 -19.92 -2.04 -4.67
CA ARG A 158 -19.33 -0.75 -5.05
C ARG A 158 -19.66 0.41 -4.11
N ASN A 159 -20.90 0.51 -3.61
CA ASN A 159 -21.26 1.59 -2.69
C ASN A 159 -20.50 1.50 -1.35
N ALA A 160 -20.31 0.29 -0.84
CA ALA A 160 -19.51 0.04 0.35
C ALA A 160 -18.04 0.32 0.10
N GLN A 161 -17.52 -0.08 -1.07
CA GLN A 161 -16.18 0.25 -1.53
C GLN A 161 -15.94 1.75 -1.56
N VAL A 162 -16.79 2.54 -2.24
CA VAL A 162 -16.63 4.00 -2.34
C VAL A 162 -16.64 4.66 -0.96
N TYR A 163 -17.58 4.26 -0.09
CA TYR A 163 -17.64 4.78 1.28
C TYR A 163 -16.34 4.49 2.06
N PHE A 164 -15.82 3.28 1.91
CA PHE A 164 -14.59 2.87 2.56
C PHE A 164 -13.39 3.67 2.05
N LEU A 165 -13.22 3.72 0.73
CA LEU A 165 -12.12 4.42 0.06
C LEU A 165 -12.09 5.92 0.36
N LEU A 166 -13.24 6.59 0.50
CA LEU A 166 -13.29 8.00 0.88
C LEU A 166 -12.65 8.26 2.27
N LYS A 167 -12.93 7.37 3.23
CA LYS A 167 -12.37 7.47 4.58
C LYS A 167 -10.89 7.09 4.61
N GLU A 168 -10.53 6.03 3.90
CA GLU A 168 -9.16 5.57 3.79
C GLU A 168 -8.26 6.62 3.12
N SER A 169 -8.69 7.18 1.98
CA SER A 169 -8.05 8.31 1.29
C SER A 169 -7.71 9.46 2.24
N MET A 170 -8.70 9.91 3.02
CA MET A 170 -8.48 10.98 4.00
C MET A 170 -7.48 10.59 5.08
N ARG A 171 -7.58 9.37 5.64
CA ARG A 171 -6.67 8.89 6.67
C ARG A 171 -5.24 8.84 6.14
N ASP A 172 -5.02 8.17 5.02
CA ASP A 172 -3.67 7.88 4.51
C ASP A 172 -2.97 9.17 4.06
N MET A 173 -3.69 10.12 3.46
CA MET A 173 -3.14 11.42 3.07
C MET A 173 -2.77 12.29 4.28
N HIS A 174 -3.43 12.10 5.42
CA HIS A 174 -3.17 12.85 6.65
C HIS A 174 -2.26 12.12 7.64
N ASP A 175 -1.85 10.88 7.36
CA ASP A 175 -1.08 10.05 8.29
C ASP A 175 0.24 10.71 8.72
N LEU A 176 0.93 11.33 7.77
CA LEU A 176 2.20 12.03 8.03
C LEU A 176 2.03 13.51 8.41
N VAL A 177 0.82 14.07 8.38
CA VAL A 177 0.59 15.50 8.67
C VAL A 177 1.01 15.89 10.09
N PRO A 178 0.73 15.11 11.15
CA PRO A 178 1.16 15.43 12.51
C PRO A 178 2.68 15.52 12.69
N VAL A 179 3.44 14.81 11.85
CA VAL A 179 4.91 14.69 11.95
C VAL A 179 5.66 15.35 10.80
N LYS A 180 4.96 16.04 9.89
CA LYS A 180 5.52 16.60 8.64
C LYS A 180 6.71 17.54 8.85
N GLU A 181 6.79 18.21 10.00
CA GLU A 181 7.89 19.13 10.34
C GLU A 181 9.16 18.40 10.80
N PHE A 182 9.03 17.11 11.15
CA PHE A 182 10.13 16.28 11.63
C PHE A 182 10.62 15.29 10.58
N LEU A 183 10.16 15.39 9.34
CA LEU A 183 10.55 14.49 8.25
C LEU A 183 10.97 15.30 7.02
N PRO A 184 11.98 14.83 6.26
CA PRO A 184 12.40 15.53 5.05
C PRO A 184 11.24 15.64 4.07
N GLN A 185 11.07 16.82 3.47
CA GLN A 185 9.92 17.11 2.61
C GLN A 185 9.75 16.07 1.49
N ARG A 186 10.85 15.54 0.96
CA ARG A 186 10.84 14.47 -0.04
C ARG A 186 9.99 13.28 0.39
N PHE A 187 10.16 12.80 1.62
CA PHE A 187 9.45 11.59 2.09
C PHE A 187 7.97 11.85 2.33
N PHE A 188 7.60 13.06 2.81
CA PHE A 188 6.19 13.50 2.84
C PHE A 188 5.55 13.41 1.45
N VAL A 189 6.23 14.01 0.48
CA VAL A 189 5.75 14.15 -0.90
C VAL A 189 5.62 12.79 -1.56
N LEU A 190 6.63 11.93 -1.44
CA LEU A 190 6.64 10.60 -2.04
C LEU A 190 5.58 9.69 -1.42
N HIS A 191 5.47 9.68 -0.09
CA HIS A 191 4.46 8.88 0.62
C HIS A 191 3.05 9.27 0.20
N ASN A 192 2.69 10.56 0.33
CA ASN A 192 1.36 11.03 -0.04
C ASN A 192 1.12 10.97 -1.56
N GLY A 193 2.18 11.04 -2.36
CA GLY A 193 2.11 10.88 -3.81
C GLY A 193 1.60 9.50 -4.23
N MET A 194 1.99 8.44 -3.52
CA MET A 194 1.49 7.09 -3.79
C MET A 194 -0.02 6.96 -3.53
N TYR A 195 -0.49 7.47 -2.40
CA TYR A 195 -1.92 7.44 -2.05
C TYR A 195 -2.74 8.36 -2.96
N TYR A 196 -2.20 9.53 -3.33
CA TYR A 196 -2.79 10.38 -4.37
C TYR A 196 -2.95 9.60 -5.68
N ALA A 197 -1.92 8.88 -6.12
CA ALA A 197 -1.95 8.13 -7.36
C ALA A 197 -2.97 6.99 -7.35
N ARG A 198 -3.03 6.25 -6.22
CA ARG A 198 -4.07 5.24 -5.94
C ARG A 198 -5.45 5.85 -6.10
N ASP A 199 -5.73 6.93 -5.37
CA ASP A 199 -7.05 7.55 -5.32
C ASP A 199 -7.45 8.16 -6.66
N MET A 200 -6.51 8.75 -7.40
CA MET A 200 -6.74 9.24 -8.76
C MET A 200 -7.11 8.11 -9.73
N LEU A 201 -6.43 6.97 -9.66
CA LEU A 201 -6.76 5.83 -10.51
C LEU A 201 -8.13 5.25 -10.11
N LEU A 202 -8.38 5.08 -8.82
CA LEU A 202 -9.66 4.55 -8.33
C LEU A 202 -10.82 5.48 -8.65
N ALA A 203 -10.66 6.81 -8.53
CA ALA A 203 -11.67 7.77 -8.93
C ALA A 203 -12.03 7.64 -10.42
N TYR A 204 -11.04 7.38 -11.28
CA TYR A 204 -11.26 7.12 -12.70
C TYR A 204 -12.00 5.79 -12.94
N VAL A 205 -11.49 4.70 -12.37
CA VAL A 205 -12.07 3.34 -12.54
C VAL A 205 -13.49 3.26 -12.00
N LEU A 206 -13.73 3.84 -10.83
CA LEU A 206 -15.06 3.90 -10.19
C LEU A 206 -15.94 5.02 -10.74
N SER A 207 -15.44 5.87 -11.66
CA SER A 207 -16.15 7.07 -12.12
C SER A 207 -16.77 7.88 -10.97
N GLU A 208 -16.04 7.96 -9.85
CA GLU A 208 -16.50 8.60 -8.62
C GLU A 208 -15.65 9.83 -8.34
N TYR A 209 -16.21 10.99 -8.68
CA TYR A 209 -15.52 12.26 -8.57
C TYR A 209 -15.12 12.61 -7.14
N LYS A 210 -15.90 12.16 -6.14
CA LYS A 210 -15.60 12.43 -4.73
C LYS A 210 -14.31 11.76 -4.24
N LEU A 211 -13.85 10.69 -4.91
CA LEU A 211 -12.59 10.03 -4.58
C LEU A 211 -11.36 10.78 -5.09
N ASN A 212 -11.52 11.70 -6.04
CA ASN A 212 -10.37 12.41 -6.59
C ASN A 212 -9.73 13.30 -5.49
N PRO A 213 -8.41 13.17 -5.24
CA PRO A 213 -7.74 13.89 -4.17
C PRO A 213 -7.83 15.41 -4.23
N VAL A 214 -7.92 16.03 -5.42
CA VAL A 214 -8.11 17.49 -5.52
C VAL A 214 -9.53 17.95 -5.15
N ILE A 215 -10.41 17.01 -4.77
CA ILE A 215 -11.75 17.29 -4.24
C ILE A 215 -11.87 16.80 -2.81
N ASN A 216 -11.43 15.58 -2.53
CA ASN A 216 -11.55 14.97 -1.21
C ASN A 216 -10.61 15.61 -0.17
N ILE A 217 -9.37 15.92 -0.56
CA ILE A 217 -8.33 16.36 0.37
C ILE A 217 -8.31 17.89 0.46
N PRO A 218 -8.60 18.50 1.63
CA PRO A 218 -8.70 19.95 1.77
C PRO A 218 -7.47 20.73 1.28
N GLU A 219 -6.27 20.23 1.56
CA GLU A 219 -5.01 20.88 1.20
C GLU A 219 -4.71 20.85 -0.30
N LEU A 220 -5.39 19.98 -1.05
CA LEU A 220 -5.26 19.86 -2.50
C LEU A 220 -6.35 20.60 -3.27
N GLN A 221 -7.47 20.97 -2.63
CA GLN A 221 -8.59 21.67 -3.29
C GLN A 221 -8.18 22.98 -3.96
N ARG A 222 -7.22 23.69 -3.38
CA ARG A 222 -6.63 24.92 -3.94
C ARG A 222 -5.92 24.73 -5.29
N PHE A 223 -5.65 23.49 -5.70
CA PHE A 223 -4.98 23.16 -6.96
C PHE A 223 -5.93 22.64 -8.05
N ARG A 224 -7.23 22.50 -7.75
CA ARG A 224 -8.22 21.85 -8.64
C ARG A 224 -8.32 22.48 -10.04
N ASN A 225 -8.11 23.80 -10.13
CA ASN A 225 -8.29 24.57 -11.36
C ASN A 225 -7.02 25.32 -11.78
N LEU A 226 -5.86 25.00 -11.19
CA LEU A 226 -4.62 25.65 -11.58
C LEU A 226 -4.05 24.97 -12.82
N ASP A 227 -3.73 25.75 -13.84
CA ASP A 227 -2.97 25.25 -14.98
C ASP A 227 -1.49 25.03 -14.60
N VAL A 228 -0.72 24.36 -15.47
CA VAL A 228 0.70 24.07 -15.22
C VAL A 228 1.50 25.36 -15.02
N LYS A 229 1.17 26.44 -15.73
CA LYS A 229 1.91 27.71 -15.66
C LYS A 229 1.66 28.43 -14.33
N GLU A 230 0.43 28.43 -13.85
CA GLU A 230 0.01 28.96 -12.54
C GLU A 230 0.61 28.12 -11.41
N MET A 231 0.65 26.80 -11.60
CA MET A 231 1.30 25.85 -10.71
C MET A 231 2.80 26.14 -10.59
N MET A 232 3.50 26.48 -11.67
CA MET A 232 4.94 26.78 -11.68
C MET A 232 5.34 28.13 -11.07
N SER A 233 4.39 28.90 -10.54
CA SER A 233 4.70 30.16 -9.86
C SER A 233 5.46 29.94 -8.53
N HIS A 234 6.35 30.86 -8.18
CA HIS A 234 7.15 30.79 -6.94
C HIS A 234 6.30 30.62 -5.67
N ARG A 235 5.03 31.05 -5.69
CA ARG A 235 4.07 30.91 -4.59
C ARG A 235 3.91 29.46 -4.11
N TRP A 236 3.92 28.50 -5.02
CA TRP A 236 3.64 27.09 -4.70
C TRP A 236 4.89 26.25 -4.50
N SER A 237 6.05 26.75 -4.92
CA SER A 237 7.35 26.06 -4.88
C SER A 237 7.76 25.52 -3.50
N ARG A 238 7.26 26.12 -2.42
CA ARG A 238 7.52 25.69 -1.03
C ARG A 238 6.44 24.79 -0.42
N SER A 239 5.33 24.57 -1.12
CA SER A 239 4.20 23.80 -0.57
C SER A 239 4.44 22.30 -0.74
N PRO A 240 4.54 21.49 0.32
CA PRO A 240 4.69 20.04 0.19
C PRO A 240 3.52 19.42 -0.58
N TRP A 241 2.29 19.89 -0.35
CA TRP A 241 1.10 19.43 -1.06
C TRP A 241 1.08 19.73 -2.56
N TYR A 242 1.79 20.77 -2.98
CA TYR A 242 1.94 21.09 -4.40
C TYR A 242 2.82 20.02 -5.07
N HIS A 243 3.94 19.70 -4.45
CA HIS A 243 4.84 18.63 -4.88
C HIS A 243 4.16 17.26 -4.81
N THR A 244 3.35 17.00 -3.78
CA THR A 244 2.52 15.78 -3.68
C THR A 244 1.61 15.64 -4.88
N LYS A 245 0.93 16.70 -5.31
CA LYS A 245 0.09 16.67 -6.52
C LYS A 245 0.92 16.32 -7.75
N MET A 246 2.04 17.00 -7.97
CA MET A 246 2.89 16.75 -9.14
C MET A 246 3.41 15.31 -9.20
N VAL A 247 3.96 14.83 -8.08
CA VAL A 247 4.47 13.46 -7.97
C VAL A 247 3.34 12.46 -8.13
N GLY A 248 2.21 12.69 -7.47
CA GLY A 248 1.03 11.84 -7.53
C GLY A 248 0.39 11.76 -8.93
N ASP A 249 0.31 12.88 -9.67
CA ASP A 249 -0.15 12.90 -11.05
C ASP A 249 0.75 12.03 -11.94
N ALA A 250 2.07 12.13 -11.75
CA ALA A 250 3.02 11.36 -12.54
C ALA A 250 3.05 9.87 -12.13
N LEU A 251 2.92 9.53 -10.85
CA LEU A 251 2.72 8.15 -10.37
C LEU A 251 1.40 7.55 -10.90
N SER A 252 0.32 8.34 -10.95
CA SER A 252 -0.99 7.93 -11.50
C SER A 252 -0.89 7.62 -12.99
N ASN A 253 -0.15 8.43 -13.74
CA ASN A 253 0.09 8.17 -15.16
C ASN A 253 0.90 6.89 -15.37
N ILE A 254 1.91 6.62 -14.54
CA ILE A 254 2.63 5.34 -14.56
C ILE A 254 1.65 4.18 -14.33
N LEU A 255 0.77 4.28 -13.32
CA LEU A 255 -0.21 3.22 -13.05
C LEU A 255 -1.13 2.99 -14.25
N LYS A 256 -1.68 4.04 -14.86
CA LYS A 256 -2.56 3.92 -16.04
C LYS A 256 -1.89 3.25 -17.23
N LEU A 257 -0.58 3.45 -17.39
CA LEU A 257 0.21 2.81 -18.44
C LEU A 257 0.62 1.37 -18.08
N THR A 258 0.62 1.01 -16.79
CA THR A 258 1.05 -0.31 -16.31
C THR A 258 -0.14 -1.27 -16.23
N VAL A 259 -1.28 -0.81 -15.72
CA VAL A 259 -2.52 -1.61 -15.59
C VAL A 259 -3.15 -1.81 -16.97
N THR A 260 -2.65 -2.80 -17.69
CA THR A 260 -3.06 -3.16 -19.06
C THR A 260 -3.83 -4.48 -19.13
N MET A 261 -3.84 -5.25 -18.04
CA MET A 261 -4.57 -6.51 -17.91
C MET A 261 -6.07 -6.32 -18.18
N ASP A 262 -6.68 -7.26 -18.89
CA ASP A 262 -8.13 -7.33 -19.07
C ASP A 262 -8.82 -7.74 -17.77
N MET A 263 -9.38 -6.74 -17.09
CA MET A 263 -10.06 -6.92 -15.81
C MET A 263 -11.41 -7.64 -15.93
N GLU A 264 -11.95 -7.80 -17.16
CA GLU A 264 -13.26 -8.39 -17.43
C GLU A 264 -13.18 -9.85 -17.93
N ARG A 265 -11.97 -10.37 -18.15
CA ARG A 265 -11.77 -11.80 -18.46
C ARG A 265 -12.25 -12.70 -17.31
N ASP A 266 -12.43 -13.98 -17.62
CA ASP A 266 -12.89 -14.97 -16.64
C ASP A 266 -11.89 -15.15 -15.48
N LEU A 267 -12.44 -15.45 -14.31
CA LEU A 267 -11.65 -15.64 -13.10
C LEU A 267 -11.14 -17.08 -13.07
N ASP A 268 -9.87 -17.27 -13.38
CA ASP A 268 -9.15 -18.53 -13.28
C ASP A 268 -7.80 -18.34 -12.54
N ALA A 269 -7.02 -19.40 -12.37
CA ALA A 269 -5.73 -19.30 -11.69
C ALA A 269 -4.76 -18.34 -12.43
N GLY A 270 -4.81 -18.31 -13.77
CA GLY A 270 -4.01 -17.40 -14.59
C GLY A 270 -4.39 -15.93 -14.38
N TYR A 271 -5.68 -15.65 -14.15
CA TYR A 271 -6.20 -14.35 -13.77
C TYR A 271 -5.44 -13.78 -12.57
N PHE A 272 -5.42 -14.55 -11.50
CA PHE A 272 -4.86 -14.13 -10.21
C PHE A 272 -3.34 -14.16 -10.19
N GLN A 273 -2.70 -15.04 -10.96
CA GLN A 273 -1.26 -15.02 -11.17
C GLN A 273 -0.80 -13.73 -11.87
N GLU A 274 -1.47 -13.34 -12.97
CA GLU A 274 -1.15 -12.09 -13.67
C GLU A 274 -1.45 -10.86 -12.80
N LEU A 275 -2.54 -10.90 -12.02
CA LEU A 275 -2.85 -9.84 -11.05
C LEU A 275 -1.71 -9.66 -10.04
N PHE A 276 -1.14 -10.76 -9.54
CA PHE A 276 0.01 -10.71 -8.65
C PHE A 276 1.27 -10.18 -9.36
N ALA A 277 1.56 -10.65 -10.58
CA ALA A 277 2.69 -10.17 -11.37
C ALA A 277 2.60 -8.66 -11.66
N LEU A 278 1.40 -8.18 -12.00
CA LEU A 278 1.12 -6.76 -12.23
C LEU A 278 1.37 -5.91 -10.98
N SER A 279 1.03 -6.43 -9.79
CA SER A 279 1.30 -5.73 -8.53
C SER A 279 2.80 -5.45 -8.33
N ARG A 280 3.65 -6.40 -8.74
CA ARG A 280 5.12 -6.26 -8.69
C ARG A 280 5.62 -5.27 -9.72
N GLU A 281 5.09 -5.31 -10.95
CA GLU A 281 5.48 -4.41 -12.02
C GLU A 281 5.15 -2.94 -11.70
N MET A 282 3.94 -2.68 -11.18
CA MET A 282 3.52 -1.35 -10.73
C MET A 282 4.54 -0.78 -9.73
N LEU A 283 4.93 -1.61 -8.76
CA LEU A 283 5.84 -1.19 -7.73
C LEU A 283 7.27 -0.96 -8.25
N SER A 284 7.79 -1.85 -9.11
CA SER A 284 9.10 -1.65 -9.73
C SER A 284 9.20 -0.33 -10.50
N ARG A 285 8.14 0.05 -11.23
CA ARG A 285 8.10 1.34 -11.94
C ARG A 285 8.04 2.53 -10.99
N TRP A 286 7.28 2.41 -9.90
CA TRP A 286 7.26 3.42 -8.84
C TRP A 286 8.61 3.59 -8.16
N TRP A 287 9.29 2.50 -7.82
CA TRP A 287 10.62 2.57 -7.21
C TRP A 287 11.64 3.32 -8.05
N VAL A 288 11.67 3.09 -9.37
CA VAL A 288 12.56 3.85 -10.27
C VAL A 288 12.25 5.34 -10.20
N MET A 289 10.97 5.71 -10.30
CA MET A 289 10.54 7.11 -10.25
C MET A 289 10.88 7.77 -8.91
N MET A 290 10.75 7.03 -7.81
CA MET A 290 11.00 7.50 -6.45
C MET A 290 12.49 7.49 -6.07
N GLY A 291 13.35 6.89 -6.90
CA GLY A 291 14.78 6.68 -6.61
C GLY A 291 15.01 5.66 -5.50
N MET A 292 14.20 4.61 -5.46
CA MET A 292 14.16 3.57 -4.41
C MET A 292 14.34 2.15 -4.98
N GLN A 293 14.81 1.99 -6.22
CA GLN A 293 14.89 0.67 -6.89
C GLN A 293 15.74 -0.38 -6.17
N ASP A 294 16.72 0.04 -5.37
CA ASP A 294 17.67 -0.84 -4.68
C ASP A 294 17.45 -0.86 -3.16
N TRP A 295 16.31 -0.33 -2.68
CA TRP A 295 16.01 -0.27 -1.24
C TRP A 295 15.52 -1.59 -0.67
N TYR A 296 14.85 -2.39 -1.51
CA TYR A 296 14.20 -3.63 -1.13
C TYR A 296 14.43 -4.69 -2.20
N VAL A 297 14.17 -5.94 -1.84
CA VAL A 297 14.33 -7.10 -2.72
C VAL A 297 13.05 -7.92 -2.77
N TRP A 298 12.77 -8.54 -3.93
CA TRP A 298 11.69 -9.51 -4.07
C TRP A 298 12.20 -10.90 -3.69
N GLU A 299 11.77 -11.40 -2.55
CA GLU A 299 12.32 -12.61 -1.95
C GLU A 299 11.23 -13.57 -1.45
N SER A 300 11.65 -14.75 -1.00
CA SER A 300 10.72 -15.71 -0.40
C SER A 300 10.10 -15.18 0.90
N PRO A 301 8.87 -15.62 1.27
CA PRO A 301 8.28 -15.30 2.57
C PRO A 301 9.17 -15.69 3.77
N GLY A 302 9.92 -16.80 3.64
CA GLY A 302 10.90 -17.23 4.63
C GLY A 302 12.03 -16.22 4.84
N HIS A 303 12.50 -15.58 3.77
CA HIS A 303 13.50 -14.51 3.85
C HIS A 303 12.96 -13.29 4.59
N LEU A 304 11.72 -12.87 4.30
CA LEU A 304 11.07 -11.77 5.03
C LEU A 304 10.93 -12.07 6.52
N LYS A 305 10.50 -13.29 6.87
CA LYS A 305 10.42 -13.71 8.27
C LYS A 305 11.76 -13.62 8.99
N ALA A 306 12.84 -14.03 8.34
CA ALA A 306 14.19 -13.91 8.87
C ALA A 306 14.65 -12.45 9.00
N ALA A 307 14.37 -11.61 7.99
CA ALA A 307 14.70 -10.19 7.98
C ALA A 307 14.01 -9.42 9.12
N VAL A 308 12.71 -9.67 9.33
CA VAL A 308 11.92 -9.06 10.41
C VAL A 308 12.44 -9.53 11.78
N ALA A 309 12.76 -10.82 11.93
CA ALA A 309 13.33 -11.33 13.18
C ALA A 309 14.71 -10.72 13.49
N ALA A 310 15.52 -10.42 12.47
CA ALA A 310 16.83 -9.79 12.60
C ALA A 310 16.78 -8.25 12.61
N GLN A 311 15.59 -7.63 12.50
CA GLN A 311 15.43 -6.21 12.25
C GLN A 311 16.14 -5.34 13.30
N ALA A 312 15.98 -5.64 14.59
CA ALA A 312 16.59 -4.84 15.66
C ALA A 312 18.13 -4.87 15.61
N GLY A 313 18.72 -6.04 15.32
CA GLY A 313 20.17 -6.16 15.16
C GLY A 313 20.68 -5.47 13.90
N MET A 314 19.88 -5.52 12.81
CA MET A 314 20.19 -4.81 11.57
C MET A 314 20.14 -3.29 11.76
N GLU A 315 19.10 -2.78 12.43
CA GLU A 315 18.95 -1.37 12.75
C GLU A 315 20.14 -0.86 13.58
N GLU A 316 20.54 -1.60 14.60
CA GLU A 316 21.70 -1.25 15.42
C GLU A 316 23.01 -1.23 14.60
N ALA A 317 23.24 -2.26 13.77
CA ALA A 317 24.40 -2.31 12.90
C ALA A 317 24.42 -1.14 11.90
N ILE A 318 23.29 -0.80 11.29
CA ILE A 318 23.17 0.34 10.37
C ILE A 318 23.41 1.67 11.10
N ARG A 319 22.89 1.82 12.32
CA ARG A 319 23.11 3.01 13.14
C ARG A 319 24.59 3.21 13.44
N GLN A 320 25.31 2.16 13.81
CA GLN A 320 26.76 2.23 14.06
C GLN A 320 27.53 2.62 12.79
N GLU A 321 27.15 2.08 11.63
CA GLU A 321 27.78 2.39 10.33
C GLU A 321 27.55 3.84 9.87
N ILE A 322 26.41 4.44 10.20
CA ILE A 322 26.06 5.81 9.79
C ILE A 322 26.54 6.85 10.81
N PHE A 323 26.40 6.57 12.10
CA PHE A 323 26.61 7.54 13.17
C PHE A 323 27.87 7.28 14.01
N GLY A 324 28.56 6.16 13.81
CA GLY A 324 29.68 5.70 14.63
C GLY A 324 29.23 4.86 15.84
N THR A 325 30.17 4.15 16.45
CA THR A 325 30.01 3.55 17.78
C THR A 325 30.03 4.64 18.84
N GLU A 326 29.06 4.63 19.76
CA GLU A 326 29.00 5.57 20.89
C GLU A 326 30.23 5.48 21.81
#